data_AF-A0A7C4CI24-F1
#
_entry.id   AF-A0A7C4CI24-F1
#
_cell.length_a   1.000
_cell.length_b   1.000
_cell.length_c   1.000
_cell.angle_alpha   90.00
_cell.angle_beta   90.00
_cell.angle_gamma   90.00
#
_symmetry.space_group_name_H-M   'P 1'
#
loop_
_entity.id
_entity.type
_entity.pdbx_description
1 polymer ?
#
loop_
_entity_poly.entity_id
_entity_poly.type
_entity_poly.pdbx_seq_one_letter_code
_entity_poly.pdbx_strand_id
1 'polypeptide(L)' 'PLGASGARIVVTLLNALRIRGKRRGLATICHGGGGAQSMAVELVG' A
#
# COMPACT_ATOMS: atom_id res chain seq x y z
N PRO A 1 -6.69 -7.29 12.44
CA PRO A 1 -5.37 -7.03 13.05
C PRO A 1 -4.83 -5.64 12.70
N LEU A 2 -4.89 -4.67 13.64
CA LEU A 2 -4.59 -3.25 13.42
C LEU A 2 -3.18 -3.02 12.85
N GLY A 3 -2.15 -3.65 13.43
CA GLY A 3 -0.77 -3.51 12.94
C GLY A 3 -0.47 -4.20 11.61
N ALA A 4 -1.26 -5.22 11.23
CA ALA A 4 -1.06 -5.96 9.97
C ALA A 4 -1.77 -5.29 8.78
N SER A 5 -2.70 -4.37 9.02
CA SER A 5 -3.49 -3.71 7.96
C SER A 5 -2.59 -2.96 6.97
N GLY A 6 -1.55 -2.26 7.45
CA GLY A 6 -0.59 -1.56 6.58
C GLY A 6 0.15 -2.51 5.64
N ALA A 7 0.73 -3.59 6.19
CA ALA A 7 1.38 -4.64 5.39
C ALA A 7 0.43 -5.27 4.37
N ARG A 8 -0.82 -5.54 4.77
CA ARG A 8 -1.85 -6.09 3.87
C ARG A 8 -2.14 -5.14 2.70
N ILE A 9 -2.34 -3.85 2.94
CA ILE A 9 -2.60 -2.86 1.89
C ILE A 9 -1.45 -2.82 0.89
N VAL A 10 -0.20 -2.84 1.38
CA VAL A 10 1.00 -2.80 0.53
C VAL A 10 1.11 -4.07 -0.33
N VAL A 11 0.93 -5.26 0.25
CA VAL A 11 0.99 -6.53 -0.49
C VAL A 11 -0.12 -6.61 -1.54
N THR A 12 -1.33 -6.14 -1.21
CA THR A 12 -2.44 -6.04 -2.16
C THR A 12 -2.10 -5.08 -3.31
N LEU A 13 -1.52 -3.91 -3.01
CA LEU A 13 -1.10 -2.94 -4.01
C LEU A 13 -0.04 -3.54 -4.95
N LEU A 14 1.02 -4.16 -4.42
CA LEU A 14 2.08 -4.76 -5.22
C LEU A 14 1.55 -5.86 -6.16
N ASN A 15 0.65 -6.72 -5.67
CA ASN A 15 -0.04 -7.71 -6.51
C ASN A 15 -0.87 -7.05 -7.61
N ALA A 16 -1.64 -6.02 -7.27
CA ALA A 16 -2.45 -5.29 -8.25
C ALA A 16 -1.57 -4.61 -9.32
N LEU A 17 -0.44 -4.02 -8.94
CA LEU A 17 0.52 -3.41 -9.87
C LEU A 17 1.08 -4.46 -10.85
N ARG A 18 1.48 -5.63 -10.34
CA ARG A 18 1.98 -6.74 -11.15
C ARG A 18 0.94 -7.24 -12.15
N ILE A 19 -0.28 -7.51 -11.70
CA ILE A 19 -1.38 -8.00 -12.56
C ILE A 19 -1.76 -6.96 -13.63
N ARG A 20 -1.73 -5.67 -13.28
CA ARG A 20 -2.14 -4.57 -14.18
C ARG A 20 -1.00 -4.04 -15.06
N GLY A 21 0.21 -4.59 -14.98
CA GLY A 21 1.38 -4.08 -15.69
C GLY A 21 1.70 -2.62 -15.35
N LYS A 22 1.46 -2.20 -14.10
CA LYS A 22 1.75 -0.85 -13.61
C LYS A 22 2.99 -0.87 -12.73
N ARG A 23 3.72 0.25 -12.74
CA ARG A 23 5.02 0.37 -12.05
C ARG A 23 4.96 1.14 -10.75
N ARG A 24 4.09 2.15 -10.64
CA ARG A 24 4.03 3.05 -9.47
C ARG A 24 2.65 3.00 -8.82
N GLY A 25 2.62 3.06 -7.50
CA GLY A 25 1.39 3.12 -6.71
C GLY A 25 1.59 3.86 -5.39
N LEU A 26 0.48 4.25 -4.77
CA LEU A 26 0.45 4.89 -3.46
C LEU A 26 -0.43 4.06 -2.53
N ALA A 27 0.12 3.64 -1.40
CA ALA A 27 -0.65 3.04 -0.31
C ALA A 27 -0.90 4.09 0.76
N THR A 28 -2.14 4.25 1.20
CA THR A 28 -2.52 5.19 2.26
C THR A 28 -3.41 4.51 3.29
N ILE A 29 -3.29 4.94 4.55
CA ILE A 29 -4.14 4.46 5.65
C ILE A 29 -4.34 5.57 6.67
N CYS A 30 -5.57 5.76 7.14
CA CYS A 30 -5.86 6.59 8.30
C CYS A 30 -5.76 5.74 9.58
N HIS A 31 -5.42 6.38 10.69
CA HIS A 31 -5.41 5.74 12.00
C HIS A 31 -6.28 6.49 13.00
N GLY A 32 -6.74 5.80 14.04
CA GLY A 32 -7.39 6.43 15.18
C GLY A 32 -6.49 7.54 15.76
N GLY A 33 -7.09 8.67 16.15
CA GLY A 33 -6.35 9.85 16.59
C GLY A 33 -6.16 10.94 15.53
N GLY A 34 -6.75 10.77 14.32
CA GLY A 34 -6.86 11.84 13.33
C GLY A 34 -5.67 12.00 12.38
N GLY A 35 -4.74 11.04 12.38
CA GLY A 35 -3.60 11.04 11.46
C GLY A 35 -3.74 10.03 10.32
N ALA A 36 -2.79 10.10 9.39
CA ALA A 36 -2.68 9.20 8.26
C ALA A 36 -1.22 8.99 7.88
N GLN A 37 -0.94 7.84 7.27
CA GLN A 37 0.36 7.50 6.71
C GLN A 37 0.19 7.19 5.22
N SER A 38 1.19 7.58 4.43
CA SER A 38 1.23 7.35 2.99
C SER A 38 2.61 6.85 2.57
N MET A 39 2.63 5.93 1.59
CA MET A 39 3.85 5.35 1.05
C MET A 39 3.74 5.21 -0.46
N ALA A 40 4.64 5.89 -1.17
CA ALA A 40 4.83 5.68 -2.60
C ALA A 40 5.71 4.45 -2.82
N VAL A 41 5.29 3.57 -3.72
CA VAL A 41 6.02 2.37 -4.08
C VAL A 41 6.26 2.31 -5.58
N GLU A 42 7.41 1.77 -5.95
CA GLU A 42 7.77 1.44 -7.32
C GLU A 42 8.06 -0.06 -7.39
N LEU A 43 7.33 -0.78 -8.23
CA LEU A 43 7.54 -2.21 -8.46
C LEU A 43 8.79 -2.38 -9.32
N VAL A 44 9.78 -3.06 -8.75
CA VAL A 44 11.01 -3.46 -9.45
C VAL A 44 10.84 -4.91 -9.88
N GLY A 45 10.93 -5.18 -11.18
CA GLY A 45 10.75 -6.51 -11.76
C GLY A 45 10.65 -6.47 -13.27
#